data_AF-A0A6V7MCU4-F1
#
_entry.id   AF-A0A6V7MCU4-F1
#
_cell.length_a   1.000
_cell.length_b   1.000
_cell.length_c   1.000
_cell.angle_alpha   90.00
_cell.angle_beta   90.00
_cell.angle_gamma   90.00
#
_symmetry.space_group_name_H-M   'P 1'
#
loop_
_entity.id
_entity.type
_entity.pdbx_description
1 polymer ?
#
loop_
_entity_poly.entity_id
_entity_poly.type
_entity_poly.pdbx_seq_one_letter_code
_entity_poly.pdbx_strand_id
1 'polypeptide(L)'
;VLVEMGCVGICGSDVHYLVHGRIGDFIVEKPMIIGHESSGTIAKIGKNVKNLKVGDRVAIEPGVCCRTCNYCKTGRYNLCKEMIFCATPPVHGSLRRFYKHAADFCY
;
A
#
# COMPACT_ATOMS: atom_id res chain seq x y z
N VAL A 1 4.71 6.96 -7.53
CA VAL A 1 3.66 7.52 -8.42
C VAL A 1 2.50 8.04 -7.59
N LEU A 2 1.68 8.93 -8.14
CA LEU A 2 0.36 9.28 -7.61
C LEU A 2 -0.69 8.54 -8.45
N VAL A 3 -1.55 7.79 -7.79
CA VAL A 3 -2.62 6.99 -8.40
C VAL A 3 -3.96 7.63 -8.07
N GLU A 4 -4.79 7.86 -9.07
CA GLU A 4 -6.22 8.07 -8.90
C GLU A 4 -6.88 6.71 -8.70
N MET A 5 -7.49 6.50 -7.55
CA MET A 5 -8.00 5.19 -7.15
C MET A 5 -9.25 4.84 -7.96
N GLY A 6 -9.23 3.66 -8.60
CA GLY A 6 -10.35 3.13 -9.36
C GLY A 6 -11.23 2.22 -8.51
N CYS A 7 -10.63 1.19 -7.92
CA CYS A 7 -11.31 0.28 -7.00
C CYS A 7 -10.42 -0.11 -5.82
N VAL A 8 -11.07 -0.38 -4.68
CA VAL A 8 -10.45 -0.90 -3.47
C VAL A 8 -11.38 -1.96 -2.89
N GLY A 9 -10.92 -3.21 -2.87
CA GLY A 9 -11.55 -4.30 -2.16
C GLY A 9 -11.41 -4.13 -0.65
N ILE A 10 -12.40 -4.65 0.07
CA ILE A 10 -12.43 -4.71 1.53
C ILE A 10 -12.33 -6.17 1.92
N CYS A 11 -11.45 -6.49 2.87
CA CYS A 11 -11.36 -7.84 3.42
C CYS A 11 -11.63 -7.86 4.93
N GLY A 12 -11.55 -9.05 5.53
CA GLY A 12 -11.83 -9.24 6.95
C GLY A 12 -10.98 -8.38 7.88
N SER A 13 -9.74 -8.03 7.50
CA SER A 13 -8.86 -7.20 8.33
C SER A 13 -9.34 -5.75 8.42
N ASP A 14 -9.80 -5.15 7.31
CA ASP A 14 -10.37 -3.80 7.31
C ASP A 14 -11.60 -3.73 8.22
N VAL A 15 -12.48 -4.74 8.15
CA VAL A 15 -13.65 -4.86 9.02
C VAL A 15 -13.22 -5.06 10.48
N HIS A 16 -12.20 -5.89 10.73
CA HIS A 16 -11.70 -6.13 12.08
C HIS A 16 -11.11 -4.85 12.70
N TYR A 17 -10.40 -4.03 11.94
CA TYR A 17 -9.96 -2.71 12.41
C TYR A 17 -11.14 -1.76 12.67
N LEU A 18 -12.16 -1.76 11.82
CA LEU A 18 -13.37 -0.94 12.04
C LEU A 18 -14.10 -1.32 13.33
N VAL A 19 -14.27 -2.61 13.59
CA VAL A 19 -15.07 -3.11 14.72
C VAL A 19 -14.28 -3.13 16.02
N HIS A 20 -13.01 -3.54 15.98
CA HIS A 20 -12.21 -3.81 17.18
C HIS A 20 -11.05 -2.83 17.38
N GLY A 21 -10.74 -1.98 16.40
CA GLY A 21 -9.64 -1.01 16.49
C GLY A 21 -8.25 -1.63 16.52
N ARG A 22 -8.11 -2.96 16.34
CA ARG A 22 -6.82 -3.67 16.34
C ARG A 22 -6.90 -5.05 15.68
N ILE A 23 -5.75 -5.61 15.32
CA ILE A 23 -5.56 -7.04 14.98
C ILE A 23 -4.28 -7.51 15.67
N GLY A 24 -4.40 -8.41 16.66
CA GLY A 24 -3.24 -8.78 17.49
C GLY A 24 -2.60 -7.53 18.09
N ASP A 25 -1.28 -7.38 17.95
CA ASP A 25 -0.52 -6.23 18.47
C ASP A 25 -0.56 -4.98 17.57
N PHE A 26 -1.24 -5.03 16.42
CA PHE A 26 -1.42 -3.87 15.56
C PHE A 26 -2.64 -3.07 16.01
N ILE A 27 -2.42 -1.97 16.72
CA ILE A 27 -3.46 -1.16 17.35
C ILE A 27 -3.62 0.18 16.62
N VAL A 28 -4.86 0.56 16.31
CA VAL A 28 -5.20 1.87 15.72
C VAL A 28 -5.22 2.93 16.82
N GLU A 29 -4.07 3.56 17.07
CA GLU A 29 -3.95 4.62 18.10
C GLU A 29 -4.40 6.00 17.61
N LYS A 30 -4.48 6.20 16.29
CA LYS A 30 -4.87 7.45 15.62
C LYS A 30 -5.73 7.13 14.40
N PRO A 31 -6.57 8.07 13.92
CA PRO A 31 -7.38 7.84 12.72
C PRO A 31 -6.54 7.33 11.56
N MET A 32 -6.95 6.21 10.97
CA MET A 32 -6.24 5.53 9.90
C MET A 32 -7.20 5.30 8.72
N ILE A 33 -6.78 5.69 7.51
CA ILE A 33 -7.48 5.31 6.29
C ILE A 33 -7.33 3.79 6.09
N ILE A 34 -8.41 3.08 5.80
CA ILE A 34 -8.42 1.62 5.57
C ILE A 34 -8.17 1.26 4.09
N GLY A 35 -8.21 -0.03 3.74
CA GLY A 35 -8.12 -0.54 2.37
C GLY A 35 -6.69 -0.80 1.90
N HIS A 36 -6.47 -1.98 1.33
CA HIS A 36 -5.15 -2.43 0.86
C HIS A 36 -5.20 -3.34 -0.38
N GLU A 37 -6.39 -3.65 -0.90
CA GLU A 37 -6.59 -4.49 -2.09
C GLU A 37 -7.04 -3.60 -3.25
N SER A 38 -6.12 -2.98 -3.98
CA SER A 38 -6.50 -1.81 -4.79
C SER A 38 -5.88 -1.73 -6.18
N SER A 39 -6.61 -1.03 -7.07
CA SER A 39 -6.15 -0.66 -8.40
C SER A 39 -6.60 0.76 -8.76
N GLY A 40 -5.96 1.35 -9.76
CA GLY A 40 -6.28 2.71 -10.20
C GLY A 40 -5.53 3.12 -11.45
N THR A 41 -5.50 4.41 -11.72
CA THR A 41 -4.82 4.99 -12.89
C THR A 41 -3.76 5.99 -12.45
N ILE A 42 -2.58 5.95 -13.07
CA ILE A 42 -1.49 6.88 -12.75
C ILE A 42 -1.90 8.31 -13.11
N ALA A 43 -2.03 9.17 -12.10
CA ALA A 43 -2.33 10.59 -12.26
C ALA A 43 -1.05 11.45 -12.36
N LYS A 44 0.05 11.02 -11.71
CA LYS A 44 1.35 11.71 -11.77
C LYS A 44 2.51 10.75 -11.51
N ILE A 45 3.62 10.98 -12.20
CA ILE A 45 4.88 10.23 -11.98
C ILE A 45 5.94 11.08 -11.30
N GLY A 46 6.85 10.42 -10.56
CA GLY A 46 8.03 11.08 -10.00
C GLY A 46 9.16 11.16 -11.04
N LYS A 47 10.08 12.11 -10.87
CA LYS A 47 11.16 12.39 -11.84
C LYS A 47 12.03 11.19 -12.25
N ASN A 48 12.16 10.19 -11.37
CA ASN A 48 13.00 9.00 -11.60
C ASN A 48 12.20 7.77 -12.07
N VAL A 49 10.88 7.88 -12.22
CA VAL A 49 10.03 6.78 -12.68
C VAL A 49 10.12 6.71 -14.21
N LYS A 50 10.55 5.55 -14.73
CA LYS A 50 10.74 5.32 -16.17
C LYS A 50 9.86 4.23 -16.76
N ASN A 51 9.30 3.37 -15.89
CA ASN A 51 8.55 2.16 -16.26
C ASN A 51 7.02 2.36 -16.27
N LEU A 52 6.53 3.53 -15.84
CA LEU A 52 5.12 3.88 -15.81
C LEU A 52 4.92 5.29 -16.37
N LYS A 53 3.77 5.56 -16.98
CA LYS A 53 3.35 6.88 -17.46
C LYS A 53 1.95 7.25 -16.96
N VAL A 54 1.64 8.54 -17.01
CA VAL A 54 0.28 9.04 -16.71
C VAL A 54 -0.73 8.35 -17.64
N GLY A 55 -1.85 7.92 -17.08
CA GLY A 55 -2.90 7.18 -17.79
C GLY A 55 -2.74 5.65 -17.77
N ASP A 56 -1.60 5.11 -17.32
CA ASP A 56 -1.48 3.66 -17.12
C ASP A 56 -2.42 3.19 -16.00
N ARG A 57 -3.13 2.09 -16.24
CA ARG A 57 -3.92 1.39 -15.22
C ARG A 57 -3.00 0.44 -14.48
N VAL A 58 -3.05 0.47 -13.15
CA VAL A 58 -2.15 -0.33 -12.31
C VAL A 58 -2.90 -1.05 -11.20
N ALA A 59 -2.49 -2.28 -10.92
CA ALA A 59 -2.69 -2.93 -9.64
C ALA A 59 -1.62 -2.45 -8.64
N ILE A 60 -1.99 -2.32 -7.37
CA ILE A 60 -1.09 -1.85 -6.31
C ILE A 60 -0.77 -3.01 -5.39
N GLU A 61 0.51 -3.39 -5.31
CA GLU A 61 0.98 -4.26 -4.24
C GLU A 61 1.16 -3.43 -2.95
N PRO A 62 0.42 -3.71 -1.86
CA PRO A 62 0.33 -2.80 -0.72
C PRO A 62 1.58 -2.72 0.17
N GLY A 63 2.46 -3.71 0.10
CA GLY A 63 3.64 -3.83 0.96
C GLY A 63 4.90 -3.28 0.30
N VAL A 64 5.45 -2.18 0.84
CA VAL A 64 6.74 -1.63 0.41
C VAL A 64 7.82 -2.00 1.42
N CYS A 65 8.80 -2.79 0.98
CA CYS A 65 9.92 -3.23 1.79
C CYS A 65 11.10 -2.22 1.80
N CYS A 66 12.08 -2.45 2.67
CA CYS A 66 13.30 -1.60 2.73
C CYS A 66 14.29 -1.83 1.58
N ARG A 67 14.13 -2.90 0.80
CA ARG A 67 15.00 -3.30 -0.34
C ARG A 67 16.43 -3.71 0.01
N THR A 68 16.91 -3.48 1.23
CA THR A 68 18.33 -3.64 1.59
C THR A 68 18.64 -4.78 2.56
N CYS A 69 17.65 -5.29 3.31
CA CYS A 69 17.86 -6.36 4.28
C CYS A 69 18.02 -7.73 3.61
N ASN A 70 18.49 -8.73 4.39
CA ASN A 70 18.70 -10.10 3.89
C ASN A 70 17.44 -10.71 3.28
N TYR A 71 16.27 -10.47 3.88
CA TYR A 71 14.99 -10.94 3.32
C TYR A 71 14.72 -10.33 1.94
N CYS A 72 14.91 -9.01 1.78
CA CYS A 72 14.72 -8.34 0.49
C CYS A 72 15.70 -8.86 -0.57
N LYS A 73 16.99 -8.92 -0.22
CA LYS A 73 18.07 -9.36 -1.13
C LYS A 73 17.95 -10.84 -1.53
N THR A 74 17.28 -11.67 -0.72
CA THR A 74 17.03 -13.09 -1.02
C THR A 74 15.64 -13.34 -1.63
N GLY A 75 14.94 -12.28 -2.08
CA GLY A 75 13.64 -12.40 -2.76
C GLY A 75 12.44 -12.66 -1.85
N ARG A 76 12.63 -12.59 -0.52
CA ARG A 76 11.59 -12.80 0.51
C ARG A 76 11.20 -11.49 1.17
N TYR A 77 11.02 -10.44 0.39
CA TYR A 77 10.83 -9.09 0.93
C TYR A 77 9.57 -8.94 1.79
N ASN A 78 8.59 -9.85 1.65
CA ASN A 78 7.41 -9.94 2.52
C ASN A 78 7.77 -10.15 4.00
N LEU A 79 8.97 -10.67 4.30
CA LEU A 79 9.49 -10.85 5.67
C LEU A 79 10.33 -9.65 6.15
N CYS A 80 10.34 -8.55 5.41
CA CYS A 80 11.05 -7.34 5.82
C CYS A 80 10.48 -6.79 7.14
N LYS A 81 11.32 -6.58 8.14
CA LYS A 81 10.91 -6.00 9.43
C LYS A 81 10.52 -4.52 9.33
N GLU A 82 11.00 -3.84 8.30
CA GLU A 82 10.69 -2.43 7.99
C GLU A 82 9.58 -2.32 6.93
N MET A 83 8.71 -3.32 6.84
CA MET A 83 7.60 -3.34 5.88
C MET A 83 6.63 -2.20 6.16
N ILE A 84 6.34 -1.39 5.14
CA ILE A 84 5.24 -0.43 5.17
C ILE A 84 4.09 -1.05 4.38
N PHE A 85 3.02 -1.43 5.07
CA PHE A 85 1.87 -2.13 4.48
C PHE A 85 0.60 -1.31 4.63
N CYS A 86 -0.11 -1.05 3.53
CA CYS A 86 -1.38 -0.32 3.54
C CYS A 86 -2.37 -0.89 4.58
N ALA A 87 -3.02 -0.02 5.35
CA ALA A 87 -4.03 -0.38 6.35
C ALA A 87 -3.52 -1.28 7.51
N THR A 88 -2.21 -1.33 7.75
CA THR A 88 -1.64 -1.84 9.00
C THR A 88 -1.14 -0.67 9.83
N PRO A 89 -1.68 -0.42 11.04
CA PRO A 89 -1.28 0.72 11.87
C PRO A 89 0.23 0.80 12.08
N PRO A 90 0.84 1.99 11.95
CA PRO A 90 0.21 3.32 11.78
C PRO A 90 0.02 3.77 10.32
N VAL A 91 0.13 2.86 9.35
CA VAL A 91 0.19 3.18 7.91
C VAL A 91 -1.21 3.35 7.32
N HIS A 92 -1.48 4.52 6.72
CA HIS A 92 -2.70 4.77 5.97
C HIS A 92 -2.84 3.85 4.74
N GLY A 93 -4.03 3.31 4.55
CA GLY A 93 -4.46 2.55 3.39
C GLY A 93 -4.85 3.39 2.17
N SER A 94 -5.41 2.72 1.17
CA SER A 94 -5.69 3.24 -0.16
C SER A 94 -7.16 3.54 -0.44
N LEU A 95 -8.09 3.36 0.51
CA LEU A 95 -9.50 3.72 0.36
C LEU A 95 -9.72 5.25 0.41
N ARG A 96 -9.32 5.93 -0.66
CA ARG A 96 -9.35 7.39 -0.86
C ARG A 96 -9.33 7.73 -2.35
N ARG A 97 -9.43 9.02 -2.72
CA ARG A 97 -9.41 9.43 -4.14
C ARG A 97 -8.03 9.34 -4.80
N PHE A 98 -6.98 9.76 -4.10
CA PHE A 98 -5.61 9.74 -4.61
C PHE A 98 -4.65 9.08 -3.61
N TYR A 99 -3.80 8.19 -4.08
CA TYR A 99 -2.83 7.46 -3.25
C TYR A 99 -1.43 7.51 -3.86
N LYS A 100 -0.43 7.93 -3.07
CA LYS A 100 0.98 7.91 -3.48
C LYS A 100 1.60 6.57 -3.09
N HIS A 101 2.20 5.87 -4.05
CA HIS A 101 2.89 4.59 -3.82
C HIS A 101 4.25 4.49 -4.51
N ALA A 102 5.05 3.51 -4.10
CA ALA A 102 6.30 3.17 -4.76
C ALA A 102 6.03 2.63 -6.18
N ALA A 103 6.75 3.15 -7.18
CA ALA A 103 6.48 2.85 -8.59
C ALA A 103 6.80 1.40 -8.98
N ASP A 104 7.75 0.79 -8.28
CA ASP A 104 8.17 -0.60 -8.43
C ASP A 104 7.18 -1.62 -7.83
N PHE A 105 6.15 -1.14 -7.15
CA PHE A 105 5.05 -1.92 -6.56
C PHE A 105 3.68 -1.57 -7.19
N CYS A 106 3.71 -1.07 -8.43
CA CYS A 106 2.53 -0.78 -9.24
C CYS A 106 2.70 -1.46 -10.60
N TYR A 107 1.74 -2.30 -11.01
CA TYR A 107 1.83 -3.18 -12.19
C TYR A 107 0.67 -2.98 -13.16
#